data_AF-A0A3A9ZPX0-F1
#
_entry.id   AF-A0A3A9ZPX0-F1
#
_cell.length_a   1.000
_cell.length_b   1.000
_cell.length_c   1.000
_cell.angle_alpha   90.00
_cell.angle_beta   90.00
_cell.angle_gamma   90.00
#
_symmetry.space_group_name_H-M   'P 1'
#
loop_
_entity.id
_entity.type
_entity.pdbx_description
1 polymer ?
#
loop_
_entity_poly.entity_id
_entity_poly.type
_entity_poly.pdbx_seq_one_letter_code
_entity_poly.pdbx_strand_id
1 'polypeptide(L)'
;MLRTLAEALELPGEPADYHFAIQEVISLLWSRRAEGPQAFVELERLCWLDLQLIQACPGAVTYEHRDGGVRFVSITAFRTLLDLYLTEGALGDAARVLELADQFDNSDTPPARRARERCVAFAAEDNGG
;
A
#
# COMPACT_ATOMS: atom_id res chain seq x y z
N MET A 1 9.40 2.87 17.88
CA MET A 1 8.36 2.99 16.85
C MET A 1 7.66 1.66 16.58
N LEU A 2 8.31 0.63 16.02
CA LEU A 2 7.67 -0.68 15.85
C LEU A 2 7.14 -1.26 17.17
N ARG A 3 7.86 -1.05 18.28
CA ARG A 3 7.39 -1.39 19.63
C ARG A 3 6.09 -0.65 20.02
N THR A 4 6.04 0.65 19.75
CA THR A 4 4.87 1.51 20.02
C THR A 4 3.68 1.14 19.13
N LEU A 5 3.93 0.76 17.88
CA LEU A 5 2.90 0.23 16.99
C LEU A 5 2.39 -1.12 17.49
N ALA A 6 3.28 -2.01 17.92
CA ALA A 6 2.87 -3.29 18.50
C ALA A 6 1.99 -3.09 19.74
N GLU A 7 2.39 -2.18 20.64
CA GLU A 7 1.58 -1.78 21.80
C GLU A 7 0.23 -1.19 21.39
N ALA A 8 0.18 -0.34 20.35
CA ALA A 8 -1.06 0.23 19.85
C ALA A 8 -2.00 -0.84 19.26
N LEU A 9 -1.47 -1.82 18.53
CA LEU A 9 -2.23 -2.93 17.95
C LEU A 9 -2.78 -3.91 19.01
N GLU A 10 -2.25 -3.88 20.24
CA GLU A 10 -2.74 -4.68 21.38
C GLU A 10 -3.89 -4.01 22.14
N LEU A 11 -4.12 -2.72 21.95
CA LEU A 11 -5.19 -1.97 22.62
C LEU A 11 -6.48 -2.01 21.79
N PRO A 12 -7.68 -2.07 22.41
CA PRO A 12 -8.94 -1.93 21.70
C PRO A 12 -9.05 -0.54 21.03
N GLY A 13 -9.44 -0.52 19.76
CA GLY A 13 -9.60 0.69 18.95
C GLY A 13 -10.43 0.42 17.69
N GLU A 14 -10.74 1.48 16.94
CA GLU A 14 -11.46 1.34 15.67
C GLU A 14 -10.47 0.94 14.56
N PRO A 15 -10.91 0.18 13.54
CA PRO A 15 -10.09 -0.13 12.37
C PRO A 15 -9.37 1.07 11.74
N ALA A 16 -10.01 2.25 11.75
CA ALA A 16 -9.42 3.49 11.26
C ALA A 16 -8.19 3.93 12.08
N ASP A 17 -8.22 3.77 13.41
CA ASP A 17 -7.12 4.14 14.29
C ASP A 17 -5.86 3.33 13.96
N TYR A 18 -6.03 2.03 13.72
CA TYR A 18 -4.93 1.15 13.33
C TYR A 18 -4.40 1.48 11.94
N HIS A 19 -5.27 1.78 10.97
CA HIS A 19 -4.85 2.20 9.63
C HIS A 19 -3.94 3.44 9.71
N PHE A 20 -4.37 4.48 10.44
CA PHE A 20 -3.59 5.71 10.57
C PHE A 20 -2.27 5.47 11.32
N ALA A 21 -2.28 4.66 12.39
CA ALA A 21 -1.06 4.31 13.11
C ALA A 21 -0.05 3.56 12.22
N ILE A 22 -0.51 2.57 11.44
CA ILE A 22 0.34 1.83 10.51
C ILE A 22 0.88 2.76 9.41
N GLN A 23 0.02 3.63 8.84
CA GLN A 23 0.39 4.57 7.79
C GLN A 23 1.47 5.57 8.24
N GLU A 24 1.42 6.05 9.49
CA GLU A 24 2.47 6.91 10.05
C GLU A 24 3.81 6.19 10.14
N VAL A 25 3.80 4.93 10.60
CA VAL A 25 5.01 4.10 10.69
C VAL A 25 5.59 3.80 9.30
N ILE A 26 4.76 3.46 8.32
CA ILE A 26 5.18 3.27 6.92
C ILE A 26 5.86 4.54 6.40
N SER A 27 5.25 5.70 6.61
CA SER A 27 5.78 6.98 6.14
C SER A 27 7.15 7.29 6.76
N LEU A 28 7.33 7.03 8.05
CA LEU A 28 8.63 7.21 8.70
C LEU A 28 9.68 6.22 8.20
N LEU A 29 9.35 4.92 8.13
CA LEU A 29 10.28 3.91 7.62
C LEU A 29 10.68 4.20 6.17
N TRP A 30 9.75 4.67 5.34
CA TRP A 30 10.04 5.04 3.96
C TRP A 30 11.09 6.16 3.88
N SER A 31 10.98 7.18 4.74
CA SER A 31 11.99 8.25 4.82
C SER A 31 13.38 7.74 5.21
N ARG A 32 13.44 6.62 5.94
CA ARG A 32 14.66 6.01 6.48
C ARG A 32 15.12 4.78 5.71
N ARG A 33 14.49 4.46 4.58
CA ARG A 33 14.76 3.23 3.79
C ARG A 33 16.22 3.09 3.32
N ALA A 34 16.95 4.20 3.23
CA ALA A 34 18.38 4.21 2.89
C ALA A 34 19.29 3.68 4.03
N GLU A 35 18.76 3.49 5.24
CA GLU A 35 19.53 3.07 6.42
C GLU A 35 19.85 1.56 6.44
N GLY A 36 19.22 0.75 5.58
CA GLY A 36 19.58 -0.65 5.39
C GLY A 36 18.47 -1.53 4.83
N PRO A 37 18.81 -2.75 4.34
CA PRO A 37 17.87 -3.65 3.68
C PRO A 37 16.71 -4.11 4.59
N GLN A 38 16.93 -4.11 5.89
CA GLN A 38 15.93 -4.51 6.88
C GLN A 38 14.71 -3.57 6.91
N ALA A 39 14.88 -2.30 6.52
CA ALA A 39 13.78 -1.35 6.41
C ALA A 39 12.79 -1.74 5.31
N PHE A 40 13.25 -2.37 4.22
CA PHE A 40 12.38 -2.79 3.12
C PHE A 40 11.46 -3.96 3.51
N VAL A 41 11.99 -4.95 4.23
CA VAL A 41 11.19 -6.10 4.70
C VAL A 41 10.07 -5.65 5.65
N GLU A 42 10.39 -4.76 6.59
CA GLU A 42 9.39 -4.23 7.52
C GLU A 42 8.38 -3.31 6.83
N LEU A 43 8.82 -2.51 5.84
CA LEU A 43 7.93 -1.70 5.01
C LEU A 43 6.92 -2.56 4.26
N GLU A 44 7.40 -3.59 3.57
CA GLU A 44 6.55 -4.52 2.82
C GLU A 44 5.52 -5.17 3.75
N ARG A 45 5.97 -5.72 4.88
CA ARG A 45 5.11 -6.37 5.88
C ARG A 45 4.02 -5.43 6.40
N LEU A 46 4.38 -4.20 6.77
CA LEU A 46 3.41 -3.23 7.30
C LEU A 46 2.44 -2.75 6.23
N CYS A 47 2.89 -2.56 4.99
CA CYS A 47 1.99 -2.21 3.89
C CYS A 47 0.97 -3.32 3.66
N TRP A 48 1.39 -4.59 3.63
CA TRP A 48 0.45 -5.70 3.48
C TRP A 48 -0.49 -5.85 4.67
N LEU A 49 -0.04 -5.57 5.89
CA LEU A 49 -0.90 -5.56 7.07
C LEU A 49 -2.00 -4.48 6.94
N ASP A 50 -1.62 -3.28 6.50
CA ASP A 50 -2.56 -2.18 6.26
C ASP A 50 -3.58 -2.53 5.16
N LEU A 51 -3.10 -3.10 4.04
CA LEU A 51 -3.98 -3.53 2.95
C LEU A 51 -4.96 -4.62 3.38
N GLN A 52 -4.52 -5.58 4.20
CA GLN A 52 -5.41 -6.61 4.76
C GLN A 52 -6.46 -6.00 5.70
N LEU A 53 -6.07 -5.03 6.53
CA LEU A 53 -6.99 -4.33 7.43
C LEU A 53 -8.10 -3.62 6.64
N ILE A 54 -7.76 -2.85 5.61
CA ILE A 54 -8.75 -2.11 4.83
C ILE A 54 -9.61 -3.02 3.94
N GLN A 55 -9.09 -4.18 3.52
CA GLN A 55 -9.89 -5.20 2.84
C GLN A 55 -10.93 -5.81 3.77
N ALA A 56 -10.55 -6.11 5.01
CA ALA A 56 -11.46 -6.64 6.02
C ALA A 56 -12.46 -5.59 6.52
N CYS A 57 -12.05 -4.32 6.56
CA CYS A 57 -12.85 -3.21 7.07
C CYS A 57 -12.76 -1.99 6.14
N PRO A 58 -13.40 -1.99 4.96
CA PRO A 58 -13.34 -0.85 4.02
C PRO A 58 -13.84 0.46 4.65
N GLY A 59 -14.81 0.36 5.57
CA GLY A 59 -15.32 1.48 6.36
C GLY A 59 -14.25 2.29 7.10
N ALA A 60 -13.11 1.68 7.42
CA ALA A 60 -11.97 2.30 8.09
C ALA A 60 -11.34 3.45 7.28
N VAL A 61 -11.49 3.39 5.95
CA VAL A 61 -10.83 4.28 5.01
C VAL A 61 -11.81 5.00 4.09
N THR A 62 -13.11 4.90 4.34
CA THR A 62 -14.13 5.59 3.54
C THR A 62 -14.72 6.80 4.25
N TYR A 63 -15.10 7.82 3.48
CA TYR A 63 -15.88 8.95 3.96
C TYR A 63 -16.94 9.36 2.94
N GLU A 64 -18.03 9.96 3.43
CA GLU A 64 -19.04 10.60 2.59
C GLU A 64 -18.50 11.93 2.05
N HIS A 65 -18.44 12.06 0.73
CA HIS A 65 -18.05 13.29 0.07
C HIS A 65 -19.26 14.21 -0.15
N ARG A 66 -19.03 15.51 -0.30
CA ARG A 66 -20.09 16.54 -0.38
C ARG A 66 -21.04 16.38 -1.58
N ASP A 67 -20.64 15.61 -2.59
CA ASP A 67 -21.44 15.27 -3.77
C ASP A 67 -22.33 14.04 -3.56
N GLY A 68 -22.33 13.44 -2.36
CA GLY A 68 -23.10 12.25 -2.02
C GLY A 68 -22.43 10.93 -2.40
N GLY A 69 -21.18 10.96 -2.91
CA GLY A 69 -20.39 9.76 -3.18
C GLY A 69 -19.57 9.29 -1.98
N VAL A 70 -19.26 8.00 -1.91
CA VAL A 70 -18.27 7.45 -0.99
C VAL A 70 -16.89 7.57 -1.62
N ARG A 71 -15.91 8.09 -0.89
CA ARG A 71 -14.51 8.18 -1.32
C ARG A 71 -13.59 7.54 -0.31
N PHE A 72 -12.40 7.16 -0.77
CA PHE A 72 -11.35 6.61 0.07
C PHE A 72 -10.38 7.71 0.53
N VAL A 73 -9.88 7.60 1.75
CA VAL A 73 -8.73 8.38 2.21
C VAL A 73 -7.47 7.94 1.47
N SER A 74 -6.40 8.73 1.56
CA SER A 74 -5.12 8.33 0.98
C SER A 74 -4.56 7.12 1.72
N ILE A 75 -4.31 6.03 0.98
CA ILE A 75 -3.73 4.79 1.47
C ILE A 75 -2.29 4.69 0.95
N THR A 76 -1.34 5.00 1.83
CA THR A 76 0.09 5.10 1.47
C THR A 76 0.70 3.75 1.10
N ALA A 77 0.15 2.66 1.63
CA ALA A 77 0.63 1.30 1.39
C ALA A 77 0.69 0.94 -0.11
N PHE A 78 -0.29 1.36 -0.92
CA PHE A 78 -0.30 1.11 -2.36
C PHE A 78 0.91 1.73 -3.06
N ARG A 79 1.12 3.04 -2.90
CA ARG A 79 2.29 3.72 -3.47
C ARG A 79 3.59 3.05 -3.02
N THR A 80 3.72 2.79 -1.72
CA THR A 80 4.95 2.25 -1.15
C THR A 80 5.29 0.87 -1.71
N LEU A 81 4.32 -0.04 -1.79
CA LEU A 81 4.54 -1.37 -2.38
C LEU A 81 4.83 -1.30 -3.88
N LEU A 82 4.12 -0.44 -4.62
CA LEU A 82 4.38 -0.27 -6.05
C LEU A 82 5.79 0.26 -6.30
N ASP A 83 6.23 1.28 -5.57
CA ASP A 83 7.59 1.80 -5.72
C ASP A 83 8.64 0.75 -5.30
N LEU A 84 8.38 -0.03 -4.26
CA LEU A 84 9.24 -1.15 -3.81
C LEU A 84 9.40 -2.19 -4.93
N TYR A 85 8.30 -2.77 -5.39
CA TYR A 85 8.32 -3.86 -6.36
C TYR A 85 8.82 -3.42 -7.74
N LEU A 86 8.54 -2.17 -8.13
CA LEU A 86 9.15 -1.64 -9.35
C LEU A 86 10.66 -1.47 -9.21
N THR A 87 11.15 -1.07 -8.04
CA THR A 87 12.61 -0.94 -7.81
C THR A 87 13.30 -2.30 -7.91
N GLU A 88 12.73 -3.33 -7.29
CA GLU A 88 13.27 -4.70 -7.30
C GLU A 88 12.97 -5.49 -8.60
N GLY A 89 12.12 -4.96 -9.48
CA GLY A 89 11.69 -5.67 -10.70
C GLY A 89 10.68 -6.81 -10.44
N ALA A 90 10.07 -6.85 -9.26
CA ALA A 90 9.06 -7.84 -8.86
C ALA A 90 7.67 -7.52 -9.49
N LEU A 91 7.58 -7.61 -10.82
CA LEU A 91 6.38 -7.18 -11.56
C LEU A 91 5.13 -8.03 -11.24
N GLY A 92 5.30 -9.30 -10.88
CA GLY A 92 4.20 -10.15 -10.43
C GLY A 92 3.51 -9.61 -9.18
N ASP A 93 4.28 -9.19 -8.17
CA ASP A 93 3.74 -8.62 -6.95
C ASP A 93 3.18 -7.22 -7.18
N ALA A 94 3.82 -6.41 -8.04
CA ALA A 94 3.27 -5.12 -8.46
C ALA A 94 1.87 -5.27 -9.12
N ALA A 95 1.66 -6.30 -9.94
CA ALA A 95 0.35 -6.57 -10.55
C ALA A 95 -0.71 -6.91 -9.49
N ARG A 96 -0.38 -7.70 -8.47
CA ARG A 96 -1.30 -8.01 -7.35
C ARG A 96 -1.70 -6.76 -6.58
N VAL A 97 -0.75 -5.85 -6.35
CA VAL A 97 -1.03 -4.56 -5.70
C VAL A 97 -1.94 -3.69 -6.56
N LEU A 98 -1.76 -3.70 -7.89
CA LEU A 98 -2.63 -2.95 -8.82
C LEU A 98 -4.07 -3.45 -8.82
N GLU A 99 -4.28 -4.77 -8.84
CA GLU A 99 -5.61 -5.39 -8.76
C GLU A 99 -6.33 -4.99 -7.47
N LEU A 100 -5.58 -4.85 -6.38
CA LEU A 100 -6.13 -4.40 -5.12
C LEU A 100 -6.38 -2.88 -5.12
N ALA A 101 -5.49 -2.08 -5.69
CA ALA A 101 -5.63 -0.63 -5.79
C ALA A 101 -6.90 -0.22 -6.56
N ASP A 102 -7.32 -1.00 -7.55
CA ASP A 102 -8.57 -0.80 -8.29
C ASP A 102 -9.82 -0.85 -7.40
N GLN A 103 -9.78 -1.59 -6.29
CA GLN A 103 -10.90 -1.73 -5.37
C GLN A 103 -11.05 -0.51 -4.43
N PHE A 104 -10.01 0.32 -4.32
CA PHE A 104 -9.91 1.43 -3.36
C PHE A 104 -9.67 2.79 -4.04
N ASP A 105 -10.03 2.93 -5.32
CA ASP A 105 -9.84 4.15 -6.13
C ASP A 105 -8.39 4.68 -6.10
N ASN A 106 -7.42 3.77 -5.99
CA ASN A 106 -5.99 4.10 -5.86
C ASN A 106 -5.19 3.80 -7.15
N SER A 107 -5.87 3.45 -8.23
CA SER A 107 -5.25 2.94 -9.45
C SER A 107 -4.81 3.98 -10.48
N ASP A 108 -5.24 5.24 -10.36
CA ASP A 108 -4.79 6.35 -11.22
C ASP A 108 -3.68 7.20 -10.56
N THR A 109 -3.01 6.66 -9.56
CA THR A 109 -1.84 7.33 -8.97
C THR A 109 -0.62 7.20 -9.90
N PRO A 110 0.34 8.16 -9.87
CA PRO A 110 1.55 8.06 -10.69
C PRO A 110 2.34 6.74 -10.55
N PRO A 111 2.53 6.16 -9.34
CA PRO A 111 3.13 4.84 -9.17
C PRO A 111 2.32 3.72 -9.81
N ALA A 112 0.98 3.75 -9.69
CA ALA A 112 0.11 2.75 -10.28
C ALA A 112 0.16 2.78 -11.81
N ARG A 113 0.16 3.96 -12.42
CA ARG A 113 0.36 4.10 -13.88
C ARG A 113 1.70 3.54 -14.34
N ARG A 114 2.79 3.89 -13.67
CA ARG A 114 4.12 3.35 -13.97
C ARG A 114 4.17 1.82 -13.83
N ALA A 115 3.54 1.27 -12.80
CA ALA A 115 3.48 -0.17 -12.59
C ALA A 115 2.72 -0.87 -13.72
N ARG A 116 1.57 -0.32 -14.14
CA ARG A 116 0.79 -0.86 -15.27
C ARG A 116 1.61 -0.88 -16.56
N GLU A 117 2.26 0.24 -16.88
CA GLU A 117 3.12 0.35 -18.07
C GLU A 117 4.21 -0.73 -18.08
N ARG A 118 4.89 -0.95 -16.96
CA ARG A 118 5.93 -1.97 -16.85
C ARG A 118 5.41 -3.40 -16.90
N CYS A 119 4.27 -3.67 -16.26
CA CYS A 119 3.64 -4.99 -16.32
C CYS A 119 3.20 -5.35 -17.74
N VAL A 120 2.63 -4.38 -18.48
CA VAL A 120 2.23 -4.57 -19.89
C VAL A 120 3.45 -4.82 -20.78
N ALA A 121 4.53 -4.05 -20.62
CA ALA A 121 5.75 -4.24 -21.39
C ALA A 121 6.34 -5.65 -21.18
N PHE A 122 6.42 -6.10 -19.92
CA PHE A 122 6.93 -7.44 -19.59
C PHE A 122 6.06 -8.56 -20.16
N ALA A 123 4.73 -8.44 -20.08
CA ALA A 123 3.81 -9.43 -20.66
C ALA A 123 3.90 -9.50 -22.19
N ALA A 124 4.24 -8.39 -22.86
CA ALA A 124 4.45 -8.37 -24.31
C ALA A 124 5.78 -9.03 -24.71
N GLU A 125 6.83 -8.91 -23.88
CA GLU A 125 8.11 -9.58 -24.07
C GLU A 125 8.00 -11.10 -23.86
N ASP A 126 7.25 -11.55 -22.85
CA ASP A 126 7.06 -12.97 -22.52
C ASP A 126 6.21 -13.73 -23.56
N ASN A 127 5.27 -13.05 -24.23
CA ASN A 127 4.43 -13.63 -25.28
C ASN A 127 5.04 -13.55 -26.70
N GLY A 128 6.23 -12.97 -26.84
CA GLY A 128 6.87 -12.69 -28.14
C GLY A 128 8.17 -13.45 -28.40
N GLY A 129 8.59 -14.36 -27.51
CA GLY A 129 9.79 -15.19 -27.62
C GLY A 129 9.49 -16.66 -27.88
#